data_AF-A0A7X5QWA9-F1
#
_entry.id   AF-A0A7X5QWA9-F1
#
_cell.length_a   1.000
_cell.length_b   1.000
_cell.length_c   1.000
_cell.angle_alpha   90.00
_cell.angle_beta   90.00
_cell.angle_gamma   90.00
#
_symmetry.space_group_name_H-M   'P 1'
#
loop_
_entity.id
_entity.type
_entity.pdbx_description
1 polymer ?
#
loop_
_entity_poly.entity_id
_entity_poly.type
_entity_poly.pdbx_seq_one_letter_code
_entity_poly.pdbx_strand_id
1 'polypeptide(L)'
;MRFFLTAVPLTVAFIIAACSHSEPTAPTASPAAASTAASPAPGKTAPANAALGSPEWYAWVDRTLAVSDDGHGPQAGSEEWNQAVNRKLGQEAPQSQPGSAEWQQAVDALLRTRVATH
;
A
#
# COMPACT_ATOMS: atom_id res chain seq x y z
N MET A 1 -6.93 20.10 -39.96
CA MET A 1 -5.57 20.70 -39.92
C MET A 1 -4.78 20.00 -38.84
N ARG A 2 -3.62 19.45 -39.21
CA ARG A 2 -2.72 18.65 -38.37
C ARG A 2 -1.82 19.59 -37.55
N PHE A 3 -1.73 19.39 -36.23
CA PHE A 3 -0.62 19.95 -35.44
C PHE A 3 0.26 18.81 -34.93
N PHE A 4 1.55 18.99 -35.14
CA PHE A 4 2.62 18.02 -34.97
C PHE A 4 3.14 17.96 -33.53
N LEU A 5 3.69 16.78 -33.20
CA LEU A 5 4.38 16.35 -31.98
C LEU A 5 5.47 17.30 -31.47
N THR A 6 5.67 17.34 -30.15
CA THR A 6 7.02 17.34 -29.56
C THR A 6 7.03 16.47 -28.29
N ALA A 7 7.57 15.26 -28.45
CA ALA A 7 8.01 14.43 -27.34
C ALA A 7 9.36 14.99 -26.83
N VAL A 8 9.49 15.17 -25.52
CA VAL A 8 10.78 15.45 -24.87
C VAL A 8 11.22 14.17 -24.17
N PRO A 9 12.25 13.46 -24.66
CA PRO A 9 12.86 12.36 -23.94
C PRO A 9 13.90 12.94 -22.97
N LEU A 10 13.66 12.83 -21.65
CA LEU A 10 14.72 13.05 -20.66
C LEU A 10 15.29 11.69 -20.26
N THR A 11 16.29 11.25 -21.02
CA THR A 11 17.22 10.18 -20.62
C THR A 11 18.21 10.74 -19.60
N VAL A 12 18.22 10.20 -18.38
CA VAL A 12 19.41 10.22 -17.52
C VAL A 12 19.66 8.80 -17.05
N ALA A 13 20.80 8.26 -17.48
CA ALA A 13 21.35 7.01 -17.03
C ALA A 13 22.44 7.25 -15.98
N PHE A 14 22.64 6.22 -15.14
CA PHE A 14 23.90 5.74 -14.56
C PHE A 14 24.24 6.01 -13.08
N ILE A 15 23.97 4.97 -12.28
CA ILE A 15 24.86 4.21 -11.36
C ILE A 15 25.66 4.95 -10.28
N ILE A 16 25.43 4.58 -9.00
CA ILE A 16 26.51 4.11 -8.12
C ILE A 16 25.97 2.99 -7.22
N ALA A 17 26.61 1.82 -7.30
CA ALA A 17 26.54 0.79 -6.29
C ALA A 17 27.29 1.25 -5.04
N ALA A 18 26.69 1.10 -3.86
CA ALA A 18 27.40 1.00 -2.60
C ALA A 18 26.66 0.00 -1.71
N CYS A 19 27.01 -1.27 -1.87
CA CYS A 19 26.84 -2.26 -0.83
C CYS A 19 27.67 -1.82 0.38
N SER A 20 27.03 -1.45 1.48
CA SER A 20 27.65 -1.57 2.80
C SER A 20 26.73 -2.40 3.67
N HIS A 21 26.97 -3.70 3.54
CA HIS A 21 26.55 -4.76 4.45
C HIS A 21 27.35 -4.60 5.74
N SER A 22 26.72 -4.09 6.80
CA SER A 22 27.29 -4.04 8.14
C SER A 22 26.67 -5.14 9.00
N GLU A 23 27.38 -6.26 9.08
CA GLU A 23 27.41 -7.18 10.22
C GLU A 23 28.76 -6.95 10.96
N PRO A 24 28.99 -7.31 12.24
CA PRO A 24 28.32 -8.35 13.04
C PRO A 24 28.07 -8.02 14.52
N THR A 25 27.25 -8.82 15.21
CA THR A 25 27.52 -9.31 16.59
C THR A 25 26.61 -10.50 16.87
N ALA A 26 27.21 -11.69 16.96
CA ALA A 26 26.59 -12.84 17.60
C ALA A 26 26.67 -12.69 19.13
N PRO A 27 25.66 -13.20 19.85
CA PRO A 27 26.02 -14.21 20.83
C PRO A 27 25.22 -15.50 20.65
N THR A 28 25.97 -16.59 20.78
CA THR A 28 25.55 -17.98 20.95
C THR A 28 24.50 -18.16 22.04
N ALA A 29 23.32 -18.71 21.69
CA ALA A 29 22.81 -20.01 22.18
C ALA A 29 21.27 -20.13 22.17
N SER A 30 20.82 -21.14 21.42
CA SER A 30 19.63 -21.99 21.63
C SER A 30 18.24 -21.55 21.12
N PRO A 31 17.47 -22.48 20.49
CA PRO A 31 16.32 -22.16 19.68
C PRO A 31 15.03 -22.15 20.50
N ALA A 32 14.31 -21.04 20.45
CA ALA A 32 12.90 -21.00 20.84
C ALA A 32 12.15 -20.34 19.69
N ALA A 33 11.31 -21.14 19.03
CA ALA A 33 10.35 -20.70 18.06
C ALA A 33 9.48 -19.58 18.65
N ALA A 34 9.55 -18.41 18.02
CA ALA A 34 8.45 -17.47 17.98
C ALA A 34 8.67 -16.58 16.76
N SER A 35 7.95 -16.90 15.69
CA SER A 35 7.71 -16.01 14.56
C SER A 35 7.15 -14.69 15.11
N THR A 36 8.05 -13.77 15.43
CA THR A 36 7.67 -12.41 15.77
C THR A 36 7.50 -11.75 14.41
N ALA A 37 6.28 -11.86 13.87
CA ALA A 37 5.83 -10.99 12.80
C ALA A 37 6.20 -9.57 13.24
N ALA A 38 7.17 -8.97 12.56
CA ALA A 38 7.55 -7.59 12.77
C ALA A 38 6.30 -6.76 12.51
N SER A 39 5.59 -6.42 13.59
CA SER A 39 4.45 -5.53 13.52
C SER A 39 5.01 -4.20 13.01
N PRO A 40 4.58 -3.72 11.83
CA PRO A 40 5.03 -2.42 11.36
C PRO A 40 4.61 -1.40 12.41
N ALA A 41 5.53 -0.50 12.75
CA ALA A 41 5.26 0.62 13.66
C ALA A 41 3.94 1.31 13.27
N PRO A 42 3.19 1.88 14.22
CA PRO A 42 2.01 2.69 13.94
C PRO A 42 2.45 4.03 13.34
N GLY A 43 2.97 3.97 12.12
CA GLY A 43 3.26 5.10 11.26
C GLY A 43 2.33 5.03 10.06
N LYS A 44 1.82 6.17 9.62
CA LYS A 44 0.99 6.39 8.43
C LYS A 44 1.66 6.01 7.10
N THR A 45 2.67 5.15 7.13
CA THR A 45 3.42 4.70 5.96
C THR A 45 2.78 3.43 5.42
N ALA A 46 2.45 3.44 4.13
CA ALA A 46 1.97 2.27 3.43
C ALA A 46 2.97 1.12 3.53
N PRO A 47 2.53 -0.12 3.81
CA PRO A 47 3.43 -1.27 3.78
C PRO A 47 4.02 -1.38 2.37
N ALA A 48 5.35 -1.28 2.29
CA ALA A 48 6.05 -1.10 1.01
C ALA A 48 5.72 -2.21 -0.02
N ASN A 49 5.45 -3.43 0.46
CA ASN A 49 5.18 -4.63 -0.35
C ASN A 49 4.00 -5.48 0.18
N ALA A 50 2.98 -4.89 0.83
CA ALA A 50 1.80 -5.71 1.14
C ALA A 50 1.16 -6.22 -0.16
N ALA A 51 0.89 -7.53 -0.22
CA ALA A 51 0.17 -8.10 -1.35
C ALA A 51 -1.25 -7.52 -1.39
N LEU A 52 -1.74 -7.15 -2.58
CA LEU A 52 -3.11 -6.65 -2.73
C LEU A 52 -4.12 -7.71 -2.26
N GLY A 53 -5.12 -7.27 -1.50
CA GLY A 53 -6.11 -8.17 -0.90
C GLY A 53 -5.58 -9.02 0.26
N SER A 54 -4.37 -8.78 0.75
CA SER A 54 -3.88 -9.36 2.00
C SER A 54 -4.50 -8.67 3.22
N PRO A 55 -4.55 -9.34 4.40
CA PRO A 55 -5.05 -8.73 5.63
C PRO A 55 -4.32 -7.43 6.01
N GLU A 56 -3.02 -7.39 5.77
CA GLU A 56 -2.17 -6.22 6.02
C GLU A 56 -2.45 -5.06 5.05
N TRP A 57 -2.76 -5.35 3.78
CA TRP A 57 -3.24 -4.34 2.85
C TRP A 57 -4.59 -3.76 3.28
N TYR A 58 -5.55 -4.63 3.63
CA TYR A 58 -6.87 -4.19 4.09
C TYR A 58 -6.78 -3.31 5.34
N ALA A 59 -5.97 -3.70 6.34
CA ALA A 59 -5.77 -2.92 7.56
C ALA A 59 -5.15 -1.53 7.27
N TRP A 60 -4.27 -1.44 6.28
CA TRP A 60 -3.70 -0.17 5.86
C TRP A 60 -4.72 0.72 5.14
N VAL A 61 -5.51 0.16 4.21
CA VAL A 61 -6.59 0.91 3.53
C VAL A 61 -7.60 1.42 4.55
N ASP A 62 -8.00 0.56 5.47
CA ASP A 62 -8.96 0.87 6.53
C ASP A 62 -8.48 2.04 7.40
N ARG A 63 -7.21 2.01 7.82
CA ARG A 63 -6.58 3.09 8.58
C ARG A 63 -6.44 4.39 7.78
N THR A 64 -6.11 4.29 6.49
CA THR A 64 -5.87 5.46 5.63
C THR A 64 -7.16 6.20 5.32
N LEU A 65 -8.26 5.46 5.13
CA LEU A 65 -9.58 6.03 4.83
C LEU A 65 -10.49 6.18 6.07
N ALA A 66 -10.02 5.71 7.23
CA ALA A 66 -10.82 5.58 8.46
C ALA A 66 -12.18 4.92 8.15
N VAL A 67 -12.12 3.73 7.56
CA VAL A 67 -13.33 2.98 7.15
C VAL A 67 -13.99 2.35 8.36
N SER A 68 -13.21 1.71 9.22
CA SER A 68 -13.65 1.26 10.54
C SER A 68 -13.38 2.35 11.57
N ASP A 69 -14.45 2.84 12.20
CA ASP A 69 -14.36 3.82 13.29
C ASP A 69 -14.45 3.05 14.62
N ASP A 70 -13.47 3.25 15.52
CA ASP A 70 -13.39 2.62 16.86
C ASP A 70 -13.56 1.08 16.90
N GLY A 71 -13.22 0.37 15.82
CA GLY A 71 -13.37 -1.08 15.71
C GLY A 71 -14.80 -1.55 15.40
N HIS A 72 -15.72 -0.61 15.17
CA HIS A 72 -17.07 -0.86 14.67
C HIS A 72 -17.11 -0.56 13.17
N GLY A 73 -16.58 -1.49 12.38
CA GLY A 73 -16.60 -1.40 10.93
C GLY A 73 -16.94 -2.75 10.29
N PRO A 74 -17.38 -2.73 9.02
CA PRO A 74 -17.55 -3.96 8.26
C PRO A 74 -16.23 -4.73 8.20
N GLN A 75 -16.32 -6.06 8.16
CA GLN A 75 -15.13 -6.90 8.10
C GLN A 75 -14.28 -6.58 6.86
N ALA A 76 -12.99 -6.35 7.05
CA ALA A 76 -12.09 -5.98 5.96
C ALA A 76 -12.11 -7.02 4.82
N GLY A 77 -12.26 -6.54 3.58
CA GLY A 77 -12.42 -7.39 2.39
C GLY A 77 -13.84 -7.91 2.11
N SER A 78 -14.79 -7.69 3.02
CA SER A 78 -16.22 -7.96 2.75
C SER A 78 -16.79 -6.98 1.71
N GLU A 79 -17.91 -7.35 1.09
CA GLU A 79 -18.62 -6.47 0.15
C GLU A 79 -19.03 -5.14 0.80
N GLU A 80 -19.49 -5.17 2.06
CA GLU A 80 -19.87 -3.99 2.83
C GLU A 80 -18.67 -3.06 3.06
N TRP A 81 -17.49 -3.64 3.35
CA TRP A 81 -16.25 -2.89 3.50
C TRP A 81 -15.80 -2.28 2.16
N ASN A 82 -15.86 -3.04 1.06
CA ASN A 82 -15.52 -2.53 -0.27
C ASN A 82 -16.42 -1.34 -0.68
N GLN A 83 -17.71 -1.40 -0.35
CA GLN A 83 -18.64 -0.29 -0.57
C GLN A 83 -18.33 0.92 0.33
N ALA A 84 -17.98 0.68 1.59
CA ALA A 84 -17.57 1.74 2.51
C ALA A 84 -16.29 2.46 2.02
N VAL A 85 -15.31 1.71 1.50
CA VAL A 85 -14.11 2.26 0.85
C VAL A 85 -14.49 3.13 -0.34
N ASN A 86 -15.33 2.64 -1.27
CA ASN A 86 -15.77 3.43 -2.42
C ASN A 86 -16.48 4.72 -2.00
N ARG A 87 -17.35 4.65 -0.99
CA ARG A 87 -18.03 5.83 -0.45
C ARG A 87 -17.05 6.86 0.11
N LYS A 88 -15.96 6.42 0.76
CA LYS A 88 -14.89 7.29 1.26
C LYS A 88 -14.03 7.89 0.15
N LEU A 89 -13.83 7.16 -0.95
CA LEU A 89 -13.11 7.64 -2.13
C LEU A 89 -13.93 8.62 -2.97
N GLY A 90 -15.26 8.53 -2.92
CA GLY A 90 -16.17 9.46 -3.59
C GLY A 90 -16.01 9.42 -5.11
N GLN A 91 -15.76 10.59 -5.72
CA GLN A 91 -15.60 10.71 -7.18
C GLN A 91 -14.32 10.04 -7.71
N GLU A 92 -13.34 9.82 -6.85
CA GLU A 92 -12.08 9.18 -7.22
C GLU A 92 -12.15 7.66 -7.03
N ALA A 93 -13.29 7.12 -6.59
CA ALA A 93 -13.49 5.68 -6.44
C ALA A 93 -13.29 4.96 -7.78
N PRO A 94 -12.58 3.80 -7.78
CA PRO A 94 -12.44 3.01 -9.00
C PRO A 94 -13.80 2.60 -9.54
N GLN A 95 -13.95 2.69 -10.86
CA GLN A 95 -15.18 2.29 -11.56
C GLN A 95 -15.27 0.76 -11.74
N SER A 96 -14.22 0.03 -11.38
CA SER A 96 -14.17 -1.43 -11.38
C SER A 96 -15.07 -2.03 -10.29
N GLN A 97 -15.42 -3.31 -10.44
CA GLN A 97 -16.24 -4.04 -9.47
C GLN A 97 -15.59 -4.02 -8.06
N PRO A 98 -16.28 -3.53 -7.01
CA PRO A 98 -15.72 -3.48 -5.67
C PRO A 98 -15.25 -4.87 -5.20
N GLY A 99 -14.03 -4.94 -4.68
CA GLY A 99 -13.42 -6.18 -4.21
C GLY A 99 -12.68 -6.99 -5.29
N SER A 100 -12.78 -6.63 -6.58
CA SER A 100 -12.00 -7.28 -7.64
C SER A 100 -10.51 -6.94 -7.55
N ALA A 101 -9.66 -7.73 -8.21
CA ALA A 101 -8.21 -7.48 -8.23
C ALA A 101 -7.88 -6.11 -8.88
N GLU A 102 -8.58 -5.75 -9.95
CA GLU A 102 -8.44 -4.46 -10.63
C GLU A 102 -8.86 -3.29 -9.73
N TRP A 103 -9.93 -3.49 -8.96
CA TRP A 103 -10.37 -2.50 -7.97
C TRP A 103 -9.31 -2.31 -6.88
N GLN A 104 -8.76 -3.40 -6.33
CA GLN A 104 -7.72 -3.33 -5.29
C GLN A 104 -6.46 -2.61 -5.79
N GLN A 105 -6.04 -2.88 -7.03
CA GLN A 105 -4.92 -2.19 -7.68
C GLN A 105 -5.16 -0.68 -7.79
N ALA A 106 -6.36 -0.29 -8.23
CA ALA A 106 -6.72 1.11 -8.40
C ALA A 106 -6.81 1.84 -7.05
N VAL A 107 -7.39 1.20 -6.02
CA VAL A 107 -7.42 1.75 -4.65
C VAL A 107 -6.01 1.92 -4.10
N ASP A 108 -5.12 0.94 -4.27
CA ASP A 108 -3.74 1.03 -3.80
C ASP A 108 -3.00 2.21 -4.43
N ALA A 109 -3.03 2.32 -5.76
CA ALA A 109 -2.36 3.39 -6.50
C ALA A 109 -2.86 4.78 -6.08
N LEU A 110 -4.18 4.93 -5.90
CA LEU A 110 -4.79 6.17 -5.46
C LEU A 110 -4.35 6.53 -4.05
N LEU A 111 -4.46 5.59 -3.11
CA LEU A 111 -4.11 5.83 -1.71
C LEU A 111 -2.62 6.11 -1.53
N ARG A 112 -1.73 5.41 -2.26
CA ARG A 112 -0.30 5.72 -2.25
C ARG A 112 -0.01 7.13 -2.75
N THR A 113 -0.70 7.57 -3.80
CA THR A 113 -0.56 8.93 -4.34
C THR A 113 -0.99 9.98 -3.31
N ARG A 114 -2.11 9.75 -2.62
CA ARG A 114 -2.60 10.65 -1.56
C ARG A 114 -1.64 10.71 -0.38
N VAL A 115 -1.17 9.57 0.12
CA VAL A 115 -0.23 9.50 1.25
C VAL A 115 1.13 10.14 0.89
N ALA A 116 1.54 10.11 -0.37
CA ALA A 116 2.78 10.76 -0.81
C ALA A 116 2.66 12.29 -0.99
N THR A 117 1.43 12.80 -1.15
CA THR A 117 1.17 14.23 -1.41
C THR A 117 0.83 15.01 -0.13
N HIS A 118 0.57 14.31 0.98
CA HIS A 118 0.27 14.87 2.30
C HIS A 118 1.49 14.85 3.22
#